data_AF-A0A2X1QJP3-F1
#
_entry.id   AF-A0A2X1QJP3-F1
#
_cell.length_a   1.000
_cell.length_b   1.000
_cell.length_c   1.000
_cell.angle_alpha   90.00
_cell.angle_beta   90.00
_cell.angle_gamma   90.00
#
_symmetry.space_group_name_H-M   'P 1'
#
loop_
_entity.id
_entity.type
_entity.pdbx_description
1 polymer ?
#
loop_
_entity_poly.entity_id
_entity_poly.type
_entity_poly.pdbx_seq_one_letter_code
_entity_poly.pdbx_strand_id
1 'polypeptide(L)'
;MKYNGTSYPFPTTTETARVIYDSRTDKPWPAVLYLTPVSTAGGVAITAGSLIAVLILHQTNNYNSDSFQFIWKFTPTTTWWSPPAGCDVSARDVTVTLPDYPGSMAVPLTVHCAQSQQLGYYLSGTTADSANAIFTNTASASPGAGDRRSADAQRQRRPGEPARSRWAPSAPRRSTSA
;
A
#
# COMPACT_ATOMS: atom_id res chain seq x y z
N MET A 1 -15.17 -12.30 -6.29
CA MET A 1 -14.74 -13.69 -5.86
C MET A 1 -14.88 -14.68 -7.03
N LYS A 2 -13.79 -15.36 -7.11
CA LYS A 2 -13.87 -16.42 -8.14
C LYS A 2 -14.21 -17.78 -7.50
N TYR A 3 -15.36 -18.34 -7.98
CA TYR A 3 -15.80 -19.63 -7.40
C TYR A 3 -16.15 -20.62 -8.53
N ASN A 4 -15.40 -21.76 -8.44
CA ASN A 4 -15.59 -22.83 -9.44
C ASN A 4 -15.44 -22.30 -10.87
N GLY A 5 -14.47 -21.30 -10.97
CA GLY A 5 -14.11 -20.85 -12.34
C GLY A 5 -14.95 -19.66 -12.80
N THR A 6 -15.97 -19.27 -11.94
CA THR A 6 -16.82 -18.13 -12.34
C THR A 6 -16.63 -16.98 -11.34
N SER A 7 -16.74 -15.77 -11.98
CA SER A 7 -16.50 -14.58 -11.13
C SER A 7 -17.83 -14.03 -10.61
N TYR A 8 -17.80 -13.84 -9.27
CA TYR A 8 -18.95 -13.21 -8.60
C TYR A 8 -18.52 -11.95 -7.84
N PRO A 9 -19.52 -11.00 -7.75
CA PRO A 9 -19.18 -9.86 -6.90
C PRO A 9 -19.05 -10.26 -5.42
N PHE A 10 -18.14 -9.48 -4.81
CA PHE A 10 -18.00 -9.67 -3.35
C PHE A 10 -18.13 -8.30 -2.66
N PRO A 11 -19.21 -8.32 -1.70
CA PRO A 11 -20.01 -9.39 -1.08
C PRO A 11 -21.04 -9.97 -2.06
N THR A 12 -21.20 -11.32 -1.98
CA THR A 12 -22.10 -11.97 -2.96
C THR A 12 -23.55 -11.54 -2.72
N THR A 13 -24.27 -11.30 -3.79
CA THR A 13 -25.70 -10.89 -3.65
C THR A 13 -26.62 -12.06 -4.03
N THR A 14 -25.97 -13.02 -4.67
CA THR A 14 -26.76 -14.21 -5.00
C THR A 14 -25.94 -15.46 -4.68
N GLU A 15 -26.80 -16.61 -4.53
CA GLU A 15 -26.11 -17.88 -4.24
C GLU A 15 -25.31 -18.36 -5.46
N THR A 16 -24.04 -18.81 -5.17
CA THR A 16 -23.15 -19.22 -6.29
C THR A 16 -23.52 -20.63 -6.77
N ALA A 17 -22.80 -20.97 -7.89
CA ALA A 17 -23.06 -22.31 -8.44
C ALA A 17 -22.52 -23.39 -7.48
N ARG A 18 -23.24 -24.59 -7.65
CA ARG A 18 -22.85 -25.69 -6.73
C ARG A 18 -21.55 -26.36 -7.19
N VAL A 19 -20.79 -26.81 -6.12
CA VAL A 19 -19.61 -27.66 -6.41
C VAL A 19 -19.91 -29.08 -5.94
N ILE A 20 -19.49 -30.04 -6.86
CA ILE A 20 -19.84 -31.45 -6.51
C ILE A 20 -18.59 -32.14 -5.95
N TYR A 21 -18.85 -32.65 -4.76
CA TYR A 21 -17.79 -33.52 -4.19
C TYR A 21 -18.26 -34.97 -4.20
N ASP A 22 -17.61 -35.82 -5.10
CA ASP A 22 -18.19 -37.19 -5.29
C ASP A 22 -17.12 -38.25 -4.99
N SER A 23 -16.07 -37.78 -4.33
CA SER A 23 -15.02 -38.79 -4.05
C SER A 23 -14.60 -38.65 -2.58
N ARG A 24 -13.97 -39.75 -2.10
CA ARG A 24 -13.47 -39.72 -0.70
C ARG A 24 -12.08 -39.08 -0.64
N THR A 25 -11.57 -38.84 -1.79
CA THR A 25 -10.26 -38.15 -1.82
C THR A 25 -10.43 -36.64 -1.62
N ASP A 26 -9.42 -36.12 -0.85
CA ASP A 26 -9.52 -34.66 -0.59
C ASP A 26 -9.40 -33.86 -1.88
N LYS A 27 -10.37 -32.95 -1.99
CA LYS A 27 -10.36 -32.02 -3.15
C LYS A 27 -10.45 -30.57 -2.63
N PRO A 28 -9.57 -29.81 -3.25
CA PRO A 28 -9.56 -28.42 -2.77
C PRO A 28 -10.89 -27.70 -3.07
N TRP A 29 -11.18 -26.81 -2.14
CA TRP A 29 -12.33 -25.90 -2.35
C TRP A 29 -11.94 -24.76 -3.30
N PRO A 30 -12.60 -24.77 -4.49
CA PRO A 30 -12.16 -23.85 -5.56
C PRO A 30 -12.69 -22.43 -5.34
N ALA A 31 -12.15 -21.77 -4.31
CA ALA A 31 -12.61 -20.39 -4.08
C ALA A 31 -11.39 -19.48 -3.90
N VAL A 32 -11.51 -18.41 -4.71
CA VAL A 32 -10.45 -17.38 -4.57
C VAL A 32 -11.14 -16.04 -4.28
N LEU A 33 -10.62 -15.40 -3.14
CA LEU A 33 -11.18 -14.08 -2.78
C LEU A 33 -10.21 -12.97 -3.22
N TYR A 34 -10.85 -12.11 -4.00
CA TYR A 34 -10.00 -10.97 -4.42
C TYR A 34 -10.36 -9.74 -3.58
N LEU A 35 -9.37 -9.17 -2.97
CA LEU A 35 -9.61 -7.96 -2.15
C LEU A 35 -9.21 -6.72 -2.96
N THR A 36 -10.26 -5.80 -3.12
CA THR A 36 -9.91 -4.55 -3.80
C THR A 36 -9.36 -3.54 -2.77
N PRO A 37 -8.14 -3.14 -3.04
CA PRO A 37 -7.55 -2.16 -2.12
C PRO A 37 -8.36 -0.86 -2.07
N VAL A 38 -8.75 -0.34 -0.88
CA VAL A 38 -9.62 0.85 -0.68
C VAL A 38 -8.77 2.12 -0.69
N SER A 39 -7.31 1.94 -1.07
CA SER A 39 -6.66 3.28 -1.11
C SER A 39 -5.48 3.25 -2.09
N THR A 40 -5.18 4.42 -2.69
CA THR A 40 -4.22 4.78 -3.77
C THR A 40 -2.81 4.85 -3.19
N ALA A 41 -2.58 4.59 -1.77
CA ALA A 41 -1.17 4.55 -1.32
C ALA A 41 -1.14 4.42 0.21
N GLY A 42 -2.15 3.79 0.84
CA GLY A 42 -2.00 3.53 2.30
C GLY A 42 -2.36 2.07 2.62
N GLY A 43 -1.45 1.15 2.26
CA GLY A 43 -1.52 -0.31 2.55
C GLY A 43 -2.45 -0.61 3.73
N VAL A 44 -3.53 -1.36 3.51
CA VAL A 44 -4.33 -1.88 4.65
C VAL A 44 -3.64 -3.13 5.21
N ALA A 45 -2.95 -2.90 6.38
CA ALA A 45 -2.36 -4.07 7.08
C ALA A 45 -3.46 -5.08 7.49
N ILE A 46 -3.37 -6.35 6.84
CA ILE A 46 -4.21 -7.46 7.37
C ILE A 46 -3.46 -8.11 8.54
N THR A 47 -3.91 -7.78 9.68
CA THR A 47 -3.25 -8.26 10.91
C THR A 47 -3.71 -9.69 11.24
N ALA A 48 -2.66 -10.41 11.74
CA ALA A 48 -2.98 -11.78 12.15
C ALA A 48 -4.08 -11.76 13.23
N GLY A 49 -5.04 -12.55 12.91
CA GLY A 49 -6.09 -12.69 13.96
C GLY A 49 -7.29 -11.80 13.65
N SER A 50 -7.07 -10.97 12.68
CA SER A 50 -8.23 -10.11 12.33
C SER A 50 -9.16 -10.82 11.34
N LEU A 51 -10.43 -10.58 11.61
CA LEU A 51 -11.44 -11.17 10.69
C LEU A 51 -11.38 -10.47 9.32
N ILE A 52 -11.24 -11.40 8.20
CA ILE A 52 -11.06 -10.79 6.85
C ILE A 52 -12.29 -11.09 5.99
N ALA A 53 -12.94 -12.13 6.38
CA ALA A 53 -14.15 -12.41 5.58
C ALA A 53 -15.00 -13.45 6.30
N VAL A 54 -16.29 -13.30 6.03
CA VAL A 54 -17.23 -14.33 6.52
C VAL A 54 -17.91 -14.98 5.31
N LEU A 55 -17.74 -16.33 5.29
CA LEU A 55 -18.38 -17.04 4.17
C LEU A 55 -19.52 -17.93 4.70
N ILE A 56 -20.60 -17.75 3.96
CA ILE A 56 -21.76 -18.60 4.33
C ILE A 56 -21.91 -19.70 3.27
N LEU A 57 -21.78 -20.99 3.78
CA LEU A 57 -21.88 -22.13 2.84
C LEU A 57 -23.23 -22.85 3.01
N HIS A 58 -23.64 -23.22 1.85
CA HIS A 58 -24.91 -23.98 1.83
C HIS A 58 -24.66 -25.38 1.23
N GLN A 59 -24.90 -26.38 2.16
CA GLN A 59 -24.63 -27.76 1.72
C GLN A 59 -25.93 -28.55 1.54
N THR A 60 -25.91 -29.20 0.37
CA THR A 60 -27.04 -30.11 0.10
C THR A 60 -26.51 -31.42 -0.48
N ASN A 61 -27.57 -32.39 -0.57
CA ASN A 61 -27.15 -33.67 -1.18
C ASN A 61 -28.25 -34.22 -2.09
N ASN A 62 -27.77 -35.29 -2.80
CA ASN A 62 -28.75 -35.83 -3.77
C ASN A 62 -29.50 -37.04 -3.19
N TYR A 63 -29.50 -37.34 -1.90
CA TYR A 63 -30.14 -38.53 -1.30
C TYR A 63 -31.41 -38.14 -0.53
N ASN A 64 -31.32 -37.07 0.17
CA ASN A 64 -32.53 -36.65 0.92
C ASN A 64 -32.70 -35.12 0.86
N SER A 65 -33.58 -34.63 1.87
CA SER A 65 -33.89 -33.18 1.78
C SER A 65 -32.99 -32.37 2.70
N ASP A 66 -31.83 -33.00 2.96
CA ASP A 66 -30.89 -32.23 3.80
C ASP A 66 -30.46 -30.93 3.12
N SER A 67 -30.47 -29.86 3.95
CA SER A 67 -30.05 -28.52 3.49
C SER A 67 -29.61 -27.68 4.69
N PHE A 68 -28.33 -27.50 4.70
CA PHE A 68 -27.79 -26.78 5.88
C PHE A 68 -26.85 -25.67 5.44
N GLN A 69 -26.78 -24.71 6.39
CA GLN A 69 -25.84 -23.60 6.14
C GLN A 69 -24.78 -23.56 7.24
N PHE A 70 -23.61 -23.26 6.72
CA PHE A 70 -22.50 -23.12 7.68
C PHE A 70 -21.80 -21.78 7.45
N ILE A 71 -21.33 -21.32 8.64
CA ILE A 71 -20.62 -20.02 8.54
C ILE A 71 -19.13 -20.28 8.82
N TRP A 72 -18.39 -19.80 7.84
CA TRP A 72 -16.93 -19.92 8.03
C TRP A 72 -16.32 -18.52 8.14
N LYS A 73 -15.59 -18.41 9.31
CA LYS A 73 -14.89 -17.11 9.49
C LYS A 73 -13.40 -17.27 9.17
N PHE A 74 -13.03 -16.35 8.35
CA PHE A 74 -11.62 -16.49 7.92
C PHE A 74 -10.77 -15.43 8.64
N THR A 75 -9.81 -16.08 9.34
CA THR A 75 -8.89 -15.21 10.10
C THR A 75 -7.44 -15.61 9.74
N PRO A 76 -6.77 -14.57 9.31
CA PRO A 76 -5.39 -14.89 8.95
C PRO A 76 -4.56 -15.31 10.17
N THR A 77 -3.71 -16.29 9.94
CA THR A 77 -2.87 -16.78 11.07
C THR A 77 -1.56 -15.99 11.14
N THR A 78 -1.27 -15.35 10.07
CA THR A 78 -0.05 -14.52 10.12
C THR A 78 -0.37 -13.13 9.54
N THR A 79 0.38 -12.12 10.09
CA THR A 79 0.19 -10.75 9.58
C THR A 79 0.92 -10.59 8.23
N TRP A 80 0.07 -10.24 7.30
CA TRP A 80 0.69 -10.04 5.96
C TRP A 80 0.41 -8.61 5.48
N TRP A 81 1.50 -8.05 5.05
CA TRP A 81 1.40 -6.70 4.45
C TRP A 81 1.11 -6.80 2.94
N SER A 82 -0.19 -6.51 2.58
CA SER A 82 -0.53 -6.47 1.14
C SER A 82 -0.08 -5.14 0.53
N PRO A 83 0.87 -5.22 -0.56
CA PRO A 83 1.24 -3.96 -1.20
C PRO A 83 0.01 -3.24 -1.81
N PRO A 84 -0.22 -1.92 -1.50
CA PRO A 84 -1.36 -1.09 -1.93
C PRO A 84 -1.45 -0.99 -3.46
N ALA A 85 -2.44 -1.43 -3.90
CA ALA A 85 -3.11 -0.94 -5.13
C ALA A 85 -2.10 -0.54 -6.18
N GLY A 86 -1.36 -1.50 -6.66
CA GLY A 86 -0.86 -1.39 -8.05
C GLY A 86 0.54 -0.75 -8.11
N CYS A 87 1.10 -0.15 -6.82
CA CYS A 87 2.46 0.40 -6.90
C CYS A 87 3.20 0.17 -5.58
N ASP A 88 4.35 -0.21 -5.56
CA ASP A 88 5.18 -0.44 -4.37
C ASP A 88 6.41 0.49 -4.39
N VAL A 89 6.76 0.86 -3.10
CA VAL A 89 7.96 1.76 -3.02
C VAL A 89 9.17 0.91 -2.62
N SER A 90 10.42 1.42 -3.09
CA SER A 90 11.66 0.61 -2.91
C SER A 90 12.01 0.54 -1.42
N ALA A 91 11.54 1.52 -0.59
CA ALA A 91 11.82 1.49 0.86
C ALA A 91 10.84 2.41 1.58
N ARG A 92 10.35 1.96 2.72
CA ARG A 92 9.35 2.75 3.50
C ARG A 92 10.06 3.64 4.52
N ASP A 93 11.23 3.11 4.88
CA ASP A 93 12.07 4.01 5.70
C ASP A 93 13.42 4.24 5.01
N VAL A 94 13.65 5.51 4.69
CA VAL A 94 14.89 5.83 3.95
C VAL A 94 15.76 6.73 4.84
N THR A 95 17.00 6.23 5.08
CA THR A 95 17.96 7.08 5.83
C THR A 95 19.06 7.57 4.87
N VAL A 96 19.23 8.88 4.89
CA VAL A 96 20.26 9.46 3.98
C VAL A 96 21.22 10.31 4.83
N THR A 97 22.47 10.17 4.46
CA THR A 97 23.47 11.03 5.11
C THR A 97 23.96 12.12 4.14
N LEU A 98 23.67 13.38 4.59
CA LEU A 98 24.03 14.51 3.70
C LEU A 98 25.52 14.83 3.85
N PRO A 99 26.20 15.18 2.68
CA PRO A 99 27.58 15.68 2.79
C PRO A 99 27.64 17.01 3.57
N ASP A 100 28.99 17.41 3.82
CA ASP A 100 29.13 18.66 4.58
C ASP A 100 28.51 19.85 3.82
N TYR A 101 27.84 20.64 4.61
CA TYR A 101 27.24 21.84 4.00
C TYR A 101 28.31 22.65 3.26
N PRO A 102 27.59 23.07 2.08
CA PRO A 102 26.25 23.08 1.45
C PRO A 102 26.08 21.92 0.45
N GLY A 103 26.57 20.78 0.82
CA GLY A 103 26.49 19.64 -0.11
C GLY A 103 25.06 19.09 -0.22
N SER A 104 24.68 18.50 -1.47
CA SER A 104 23.33 17.93 -1.68
C SER A 104 23.45 16.46 -2.11
N MET A 105 22.33 15.79 -1.81
CA MET A 105 22.31 14.36 -2.21
C MET A 105 20.89 13.99 -2.68
N ALA A 106 20.98 12.96 -3.64
CA ALA A 106 19.67 12.46 -4.10
C ALA A 106 19.13 11.40 -3.13
N VAL A 107 17.75 11.37 -2.99
CA VAL A 107 17.11 10.36 -2.12
C VAL A 107 16.77 9.12 -2.97
N PRO A 108 17.43 8.09 -2.50
CA PRO A 108 17.18 6.89 -3.33
C PRO A 108 15.82 6.25 -3.00
N LEU A 109 14.79 6.79 -3.55
CA LEU A 109 13.44 6.22 -3.35
C LEU A 109 12.74 6.11 -4.70
N THR A 110 12.27 4.84 -4.95
CA THR A 110 11.56 4.65 -6.22
C THR A 110 10.19 4.02 -5.95
N VAL A 111 9.29 4.34 -6.98
CA VAL A 111 7.93 3.75 -6.85
C VAL A 111 7.66 2.89 -8.10
N HIS A 112 7.22 1.65 -7.71
CA HIS A 112 6.85 0.74 -8.81
C HIS A 112 5.38 0.34 -8.73
N CYS A 113 4.89 0.36 -10.12
CA CYS A 113 3.45 0.00 -10.14
C CYS A 113 3.22 -1.17 -11.09
N ALA A 114 2.30 -2.07 -10.80
CA ALA A 114 1.92 -3.24 -11.62
C ALA A 114 1.44 -2.82 -13.01
N GLN A 115 0.86 -1.60 -13.17
CA GLN A 115 0.51 -1.04 -14.50
C GLN A 115 0.86 0.47 -14.53
N SER A 116 1.06 0.95 -15.86
CA SER A 116 1.41 2.38 -15.98
C SER A 116 0.29 3.27 -15.42
N GLN A 117 0.74 4.14 -14.44
CA GLN A 117 -0.27 5.03 -13.82
C GLN A 117 0.35 6.41 -13.58
N GLN A 118 -0.62 7.45 -13.72
CA GLN A 118 -0.16 8.81 -13.36
C GLN A 118 -0.11 8.98 -11.83
N LEU A 119 1.22 9.23 -11.40
CA LEU A 119 1.37 9.27 -9.92
C LEU A 119 1.69 10.69 -9.48
N GLY A 120 0.99 11.09 -8.36
CA GLY A 120 1.36 12.34 -7.67
C GLY A 120 1.79 12.06 -6.23
N TYR A 121 2.83 12.83 -5.75
CA TYR A 121 3.21 12.62 -4.34
C TYR A 121 3.36 13.97 -3.64
N TYR A 122 3.13 13.91 -2.23
CA TYR A 122 3.39 15.15 -1.47
C TYR A 122 4.23 14.81 -0.22
N LEU A 123 5.00 15.79 0.15
CA LEU A 123 5.85 15.58 1.35
C LEU A 123 5.18 16.20 2.57
N SER A 124 5.33 15.45 3.67
CA SER A 124 4.75 16.02 4.89
C SER A 124 5.79 16.01 6.02
N GLY A 125 5.67 17.01 6.95
CA GLY A 125 6.59 17.14 8.10
C GLY A 125 6.61 18.59 8.61
N THR A 126 7.30 18.73 9.80
CA THR A 126 7.36 20.09 10.41
C THR A 126 8.33 20.98 9.62
N THR A 127 7.83 22.24 9.24
CA THR A 127 8.68 23.11 8.41
C THR A 127 9.07 24.35 9.20
N ALA A 128 10.23 24.94 8.89
CA ALA A 128 10.78 26.10 9.61
C ALA A 128 10.45 27.41 8.87
N ASP A 129 9.96 27.27 7.62
CA ASP A 129 9.74 28.53 6.86
C ASP A 129 8.24 28.70 6.58
N SER A 130 7.79 29.87 6.23
CA SER A 130 6.37 30.21 6.00
C SER A 130 5.88 29.65 4.65
N ALA A 131 6.89 29.25 3.79
CA ALA A 131 6.51 28.70 2.46
C ALA A 131 6.42 27.18 2.51
N ASN A 132 6.58 26.54 3.69
CA ASN A 132 6.52 25.08 3.88
C ASN A 132 7.45 24.33 2.93
N ALA A 133 8.62 24.92 2.75
CA ALA A 133 9.56 24.27 1.79
C ALA A 133 10.82 23.78 2.52
N ILE A 134 10.92 24.20 3.90
CA ILE A 134 12.15 23.81 4.62
C ILE A 134 11.72 23.07 5.89
N PHE A 135 12.21 21.81 5.91
CA PHE A 135 11.84 21.01 7.09
C PHE A 135 12.79 21.36 8.26
N THR A 136 12.14 21.30 9.46
CA THR A 136 12.86 21.74 10.67
C THR A 136 13.93 20.70 11.02
N ASN A 137 15.12 21.20 11.45
CA ASN A 137 16.22 20.33 11.93
C ASN A 137 15.93 19.85 13.37
N THR A 138 15.79 18.51 13.53
CA THR A 138 15.45 18.03 14.89
C THR A 138 16.70 17.41 15.54
N ALA A 139 17.89 17.61 14.94
CA ALA A 139 19.13 17.03 15.51
C ALA A 139 19.56 17.85 16.73
N SER A 140 19.85 17.14 17.76
CA SER A 140 20.20 17.77 19.05
C SER A 140 21.62 18.37 19.00
N ALA A 141 22.46 18.06 17.87
CA ALA A 141 23.91 18.39 17.88
C ALA A 141 24.20 19.53 16.89
N SER A 142 23.13 20.16 16.14
CA SER A 142 23.44 21.33 15.30
C SER A 142 22.15 22.09 14.98
N PRO A 143 21.69 23.03 15.83
CA PRO A 143 20.37 23.71 15.83
C PRO A 143 20.31 24.80 14.75
N GLY A 144 21.15 24.78 13.60
CA GLY A 144 21.04 26.04 12.80
C GLY A 144 20.90 25.73 11.31
N ALA A 145 20.66 24.38 10.85
CA ALA A 145 20.58 24.21 9.38
C ALA A 145 19.35 23.35 9.05
N GLY A 146 18.26 24.04 8.40
CA GLY A 146 17.05 23.35 7.89
C GLY A 146 17.29 22.70 6.52
N ASP A 147 16.60 21.59 6.24
CA ASP A 147 16.73 20.84 4.97
C ASP A 147 15.64 21.24 3.98
N ARG A 148 16.08 21.78 2.75
CA ARG A 148 15.10 22.08 1.67
C ARG A 148 15.06 20.93 0.66
N ARG A 149 13.71 20.55 0.37
CA ARG A 149 13.61 19.51 -0.68
C ARG A 149 12.95 20.10 -1.92
N SER A 150 13.59 20.04 -3.16
CA SER A 150 12.94 20.41 -4.44
C SER A 150 12.65 19.15 -5.27
N ALA A 151 11.27 18.87 -5.47
CA ALA A 151 10.88 17.68 -6.28
C ALA A 151 10.58 18.11 -7.72
N ASP A 152 11.46 17.79 -8.77
CA ASP A 152 11.10 17.96 -10.21
C ASP A 152 10.32 16.74 -10.70
N ALA A 153 8.88 16.82 -10.80
CA ALA A 153 8.06 15.74 -11.40
C ALA A 153 8.29 15.66 -12.91
N GLN A 154 9.40 15.02 -13.40
CA GLN A 154 9.47 14.83 -14.86
C GLN A 154 8.43 13.80 -15.31
N ARG A 155 7.24 14.32 -15.94
CA ARG A 155 6.33 13.56 -16.83
C ARG A 155 6.98 12.27 -17.33
N GLN A 156 6.87 11.10 -16.55
CA GLN A 156 7.24 9.74 -17.00
C GLN A 156 7.00 9.57 -18.51
N ARG A 157 7.65 10.32 -19.42
CA ARG A 157 7.51 10.01 -20.85
C ARG A 157 8.29 8.74 -21.19
N ARG A 158 8.75 7.82 -20.19
CA ARG A 158 9.40 6.57 -20.65
C ARG A 158 9.34 5.53 -19.53
N PRO A 159 8.66 4.39 -19.77
CA PRO A 159 8.61 3.27 -18.81
C PRO A 159 10.02 2.88 -18.34
N GLY A 160 10.40 3.44 -17.00
CA GLY A 160 11.61 2.90 -16.33
C GLY A 160 12.56 4.02 -15.90
N GLU A 161 12.10 5.36 -15.92
CA GLU A 161 13.05 6.36 -15.41
C GLU A 161 12.63 6.82 -13.99
N PRO A 162 13.53 6.73 -12.96
CA PRO A 162 13.32 7.03 -11.55
C PRO A 162 13.00 8.51 -11.30
N ALA A 163 11.77 8.80 -10.73
CA ALA A 163 11.52 10.16 -10.16
C ALA A 163 12.61 10.52 -9.14
N ARG A 164 13.49 11.58 -9.52
CA ARG A 164 14.66 11.92 -8.67
C ARG A 164 14.34 13.16 -7.82
N SER A 165 14.25 12.94 -6.52
CA SER A 165 14.10 14.11 -5.62
C SER A 165 15.45 14.49 -5.02
N ARG A 166 15.82 15.80 -5.18
CA ARG A 166 17.12 16.29 -4.69
C ARG A 166 16.94 17.08 -3.40
N TRP A 167 17.91 16.81 -2.35
CA TRP A 167 17.88 17.57 -1.08
C TRP A 167 19.04 18.57 -1.06
N ALA A 168 18.66 19.79 -0.61
CA ALA A 168 19.78 20.74 -0.39
C ALA A 168 19.58 21.43 0.98
N PRO A 169 20.72 21.51 1.76
CA PRO A 169 20.64 22.35 2.98
C PRO A 169 20.44 23.83 2.64
N SER A 170 19.29 24.46 3.33
CA SER A 170 19.05 25.89 3.04
C SER A 170 19.56 26.74 4.21
N ALA A 171 20.50 27.76 3.86
CA ALA A 171 21.08 28.72 4.83
C ALA A 171 19.96 29.50 5.56
N PRO A 172 20.12 29.84 6.90
CA PRO A 172 19.19 30.71 7.64
C PRO A 172 19.08 32.10 7.00
N ARG A 173 17.83 32.47 6.44
CA ARG A 173 17.59 33.88 6.03
C ARG A 173 17.60 34.79 7.26
N ARG A 174 18.77 35.56 7.55
CA ARG A 174 18.88 36.72 8.46
C ARG A 174 17.61 37.58 8.42
N SER A 175 16.61 37.33 9.32
CA SER A 175 15.49 38.22 9.68
C SER A 175 15.98 39.67 9.89
N THR A 176 16.21 40.51 8.79
CA THR A 176 16.33 41.97 9.06
C THR A 176 14.97 42.52 9.50
N SER A 177 14.78 42.54 10.87
CA SER A 177 13.83 43.43 11.59
C SER A 177 13.93 44.87 11.08
N ALA A 178 12.98 45.34 10.14
CA ALA A 178 12.54 46.74 10.36
C ALA A 178 11.04 46.76 10.70
#